data_AF-A0A0C2GZD9-F1
#
_entry.id   AF-A0A0C2GZD9-F1
#
_cell.length_a   1.000
_cell.length_b   1.000
_cell.length_c   1.000
_cell.angle_alpha   90.00
_cell.angle_beta   90.00
_cell.angle_gamma   90.00
#
_symmetry.space_group_name_H-M   'P 1'
#
loop_
_entity.id
_entity.type
_entity.pdbx_description
1 polymer ?
#
loop_
_entity_poly.entity_id
_entity_poly.type
_entity_poly.pdbx_seq_one_letter_code
_entity_poly.pdbx_strand_id
1 'polypeptide(L)'
;MRNCVSAIATFLQTHVISTFQRIDVTREEYLFLKLIALFEVLDMHFLPQDRLIMDKALNKYRSALVFHIRRSHPELRHEAVIERVSALLGVLTYLESILDFHNIHMEEIIFQNNANMQGRLTAEIHLTKNRYD
;
A
#
# COMPACT_ATOMS: atom_id res chain seq x y z
N MET A 1 17.24 7.98 -14.68
CA MET A 1 17.28 7.90 -13.20
C MET A 1 16.92 9.20 -12.48
N ARG A 2 17.61 10.35 -12.67
CA ARG A 2 17.38 11.59 -11.87
C ARG A 2 15.94 12.15 -11.89
N ASN A 3 15.18 11.95 -12.97
CA ASN A 3 13.80 12.45 -13.10
C ASN A 3 12.72 11.53 -12.52
N CYS A 4 13.01 10.24 -12.31
CA CYS A 4 12.03 9.27 -11.81
C CYS A 4 11.83 9.45 -10.30
N VAL A 5 12.92 9.60 -9.55
CA VAL A 5 12.90 9.85 -8.11
C VAL A 5 12.16 11.15 -7.77
N SER A 6 12.37 12.22 -8.55
CA SER A 6 11.65 13.48 -8.32
C SER A 6 10.17 13.38 -8.64
N ALA A 7 9.78 12.64 -9.70
CA ALA A 7 8.37 12.39 -10.02
C ALA A 7 7.67 11.59 -8.91
N ILE A 8 8.27 10.49 -8.44
CA ILE A 8 7.74 9.68 -7.34
C ILE A 8 7.64 10.51 -6.05
N ALA A 9 8.69 11.26 -5.70
CA ALA A 9 8.68 12.11 -4.52
C ALA A 9 7.58 13.18 -4.61
N THR A 10 7.39 13.80 -5.77
CA THR A 10 6.33 14.81 -6.00
C THR A 10 4.95 14.18 -5.86
N PHE A 11 4.74 12.98 -6.41
CA PHE A 11 3.47 12.27 -6.31
C PHE A 11 3.15 11.87 -4.86
N LEU A 12 4.12 11.28 -4.15
CA LEU A 12 4.00 10.97 -2.72
C LEU A 12 3.68 12.22 -1.90
N GLN A 13 4.39 13.32 -2.16
CA GLN A 13 4.16 14.58 -1.47
C GLN A 13 2.74 15.10 -1.73
N THR A 14 2.30 15.08 -2.99
CA THR A 14 1.03 15.66 -3.43
C THR A 14 -0.19 14.86 -3.00
N HIS A 15 -0.11 13.54 -2.93
CA HIS A 15 -1.27 12.68 -2.69
C HIS A 15 -1.25 11.95 -1.35
N VAL A 16 -0.08 11.48 -0.90
CA VAL A 16 0.05 10.69 0.33
C VAL A 16 0.30 11.60 1.53
N ILE A 17 1.38 12.39 1.47
CA ILE A 17 1.80 13.24 2.59
C ILE A 17 0.77 14.34 2.84
N SER A 18 0.29 14.99 1.79
CA SER A 18 -0.77 16.02 1.90
C SER A 18 -2.05 15.47 2.54
N THR A 19 -2.46 14.25 2.20
CA THR A 19 -3.66 13.61 2.78
C THR A 19 -3.45 13.32 4.26
N PHE A 20 -2.31 12.72 4.62
CA PHE A 20 -1.97 12.45 6.01
C PHE A 20 -1.90 13.72 6.86
N GLN A 21 -1.35 14.80 6.31
CA GLN A 21 -1.33 16.11 6.99
C GLN A 21 -2.74 16.70 7.12
N ARG A 22 -3.55 16.64 6.06
CA ARG A 22 -4.92 17.20 6.04
C ARG A 22 -5.82 16.54 7.08
N ILE A 23 -5.68 15.23 7.27
CA ILE A 23 -6.48 14.51 8.26
C ILE A 23 -5.78 14.42 9.62
N ASP A 24 -4.56 14.92 9.78
CA ASP A 24 -3.76 14.71 11.00
C ASP A 24 -3.72 13.23 11.41
N VAL A 25 -3.16 12.39 10.53
CA VAL A 25 -3.15 10.94 10.73
C VAL A 25 -2.42 10.59 12.03
N THR A 26 -3.03 9.73 12.85
CA THR A 26 -2.38 9.25 14.06
C THR A 26 -1.40 8.12 13.75
N ARG A 27 -0.48 7.85 14.68
CA ARG A 27 0.43 6.71 14.56
C ARG A 27 -0.33 5.39 14.45
N GLU A 28 -1.38 5.23 15.24
CA GLU A 28 -2.21 4.04 15.32
C GLU A 28 -2.99 3.81 14.01
N GLU A 29 -3.57 4.86 13.44
CA GLU A 29 -4.24 4.81 12.14
C GLU A 29 -3.25 4.39 11.04
N TYR A 30 -2.04 4.96 11.06
CA TYR A 30 -0.99 4.59 10.12
C TYR A 30 -0.53 3.13 10.28
N LEU A 31 -0.47 2.61 11.52
CA LEU A 31 -0.18 1.20 11.77
C LEU A 31 -1.29 0.28 11.25
N PHE A 32 -2.57 0.63 11.46
CA PHE A 32 -3.67 -0.11 10.87
C PHE A 32 -3.64 -0.06 9.35
N LEU A 33 -3.30 1.07 8.75
CA LEU A 33 -3.17 1.21 7.31
C LEU A 33 -2.08 0.27 6.75
N LYS A 34 -0.94 0.15 7.43
CA LYS A 34 0.10 -0.83 7.07
C LYS A 34 -0.37 -2.27 7.17
N LEU A 35 -1.13 -2.61 8.22
CA LEU A 35 -1.69 -3.95 8.38
C LEU A 35 -2.71 -4.24 7.28
N ILE A 36 -3.58 -3.29 6.95
CA ILE A 36 -4.53 -3.42 5.84
C ILE A 36 -3.77 -3.67 4.54
N ALA A 37 -2.78 -2.82 4.21
CA ALA A 37 -1.95 -3.01 3.01
C ALA A 37 -1.24 -4.37 2.95
N LEU A 38 -0.79 -4.90 4.08
CA LEU A 38 -0.13 -6.21 4.15
C LEU A 38 -1.09 -7.37 3.87
N PHE A 39 -2.35 -7.26 4.31
CA PHE A 39 -3.36 -8.30 4.15
C PHE A 39 -4.27 -8.09 2.92
N GLU A 40 -4.15 -6.94 2.25
CA GLU A 40 -4.80 -6.65 0.97
C GLU A 40 -4.02 -7.36 -0.14
N VAL A 41 -4.42 -8.61 -0.39
CA VAL A 41 -3.77 -9.51 -1.35
C VAL A 41 -4.11 -9.07 -2.77
N LEU A 42 -3.28 -8.23 -3.39
CA LEU A 42 -3.56 -7.78 -4.75
C LEU A 42 -3.18 -8.82 -5.81
N ASP A 43 -2.13 -9.64 -5.61
CA ASP A 43 -1.67 -10.54 -6.69
C ASP A 43 -1.13 -11.92 -6.25
N MET A 44 -1.27 -12.32 -4.98
CA MET A 44 -0.81 -13.64 -4.52
C MET A 44 -1.88 -14.73 -4.61
N HIS A 45 -1.51 -15.86 -5.24
CA HIS A 45 -2.31 -17.06 -5.28
C HIS A 45 -2.19 -17.86 -3.98
N PHE A 46 -3.09 -17.58 -3.03
CA PHE A 46 -3.25 -18.40 -1.82
C PHE A 46 -4.15 -19.60 -2.07
N LEU A 47 -3.87 -20.71 -1.38
CA LEU A 47 -4.82 -21.82 -1.26
C LEU A 47 -6.12 -21.33 -0.60
N PRO A 48 -7.29 -21.94 -0.88
CA PRO A 48 -8.58 -21.46 -0.37
C PRO A 48 -8.64 -21.28 1.16
N GLN A 49 -7.98 -22.17 1.91
CA GLN A 49 -7.90 -22.10 3.37
C GLN A 49 -7.09 -20.89 3.86
N ASP A 50 -6.00 -20.55 3.18
CA ASP A 50 -5.12 -19.45 3.54
C ASP A 50 -5.77 -18.12 3.15
N ARG A 51 -6.48 -18.08 2.01
CA ARG A 51 -7.29 -16.92 1.60
C ARG A 51 -8.31 -16.55 2.68
N LEU A 52 -9.00 -17.55 3.24
CA LEU A 52 -9.96 -17.30 4.33
C LEU A 52 -9.29 -16.67 5.57
N ILE A 53 -8.05 -17.06 5.88
CA ILE A 53 -7.28 -16.49 6.99
C ILE A 53 -6.93 -15.03 6.68
N MET A 54 -6.46 -14.75 5.46
CA MET A 54 -6.12 -13.41 4.99
C MET A 54 -7.35 -12.49 5.02
N ASP A 55 -8.49 -12.93 4.48
CA ASP A 55 -9.74 -12.17 4.48
C ASP A 55 -10.24 -11.85 5.88
N LYS A 56 -10.14 -12.82 6.81
CA LYS A 56 -10.48 -12.61 8.22
C LYS A 56 -9.57 -11.57 8.87
N ALA A 57 -8.26 -11.62 8.60
CA ALA A 57 -7.30 -10.65 9.11
C ALA A 57 -7.59 -9.24 8.55
N LEU A 58 -7.80 -9.13 7.23
CA LEU A 58 -8.12 -7.86 6.57
C LEU A 58 -9.39 -7.23 7.15
N ASN A 59 -10.47 -8.00 7.27
CA ASN A 59 -11.73 -7.53 7.85
C ASN A 59 -11.59 -7.11 9.32
N LYS A 60 -10.76 -7.83 10.10
CA LYS A 60 -10.44 -7.48 11.48
C LYS A 60 -9.74 -6.12 11.56
N TYR A 61 -8.74 -5.87 10.74
CA TYR A 61 -7.98 -4.61 10.78
C TYR A 61 -8.76 -3.43 10.22
N ARG A 62 -9.57 -3.62 9.17
CA ARG A 62 -10.54 -2.60 8.70
C ARG A 62 -11.52 -2.22 9.81
N SER A 63 -12.09 -3.20 10.50
CA SER A 63 -13.00 -2.96 11.62
C SER A 63 -12.30 -2.27 12.79
N ALA A 64 -11.06 -2.67 13.11
CA ALA A 64 -10.26 -2.08 14.16
C ALA A 64 -9.91 -0.61 13.88
N LEU A 65 -9.61 -0.27 12.61
CA LEU A 65 -9.37 1.11 12.19
C LEU A 65 -10.61 1.99 12.43
N VAL A 66 -11.78 1.56 11.96
CA VAL A 66 -13.04 2.31 12.15
C VAL A 66 -13.36 2.47 13.64
N PHE A 67 -13.19 1.41 14.42
CA PHE A 67 -13.38 1.45 15.87
C PHE A 67 -12.41 2.41 16.54
N HIS A 68 -11.13 2.39 16.17
CA HIS A 68 -10.12 3.29 16.70
C HIS A 68 -10.48 4.74 16.40
N ILE A 69 -10.79 5.09 15.14
CA ILE A 69 -11.19 6.45 14.73
C ILE A 69 -12.35 6.96 15.59
N ARG A 70 -13.42 6.16 15.74
CA ARG A 70 -14.58 6.56 16.54
C ARG A 70 -14.25 6.79 18.01
N ARG A 71 -13.24 6.10 18.53
CA ARG A 71 -12.81 6.20 19.93
C ARG A 71 -11.81 7.32 20.17
N SER A 72 -10.86 7.53 19.27
CA SER A 72 -9.84 8.58 19.36
C SER A 72 -10.38 9.95 18.97
N HIS A 73 -11.41 9.98 18.13
CA HIS A 73 -12.06 11.20 17.63
C HIS A 73 -13.57 11.22 17.93
N PRO A 74 -13.98 11.22 19.22
CA PRO A 74 -15.40 11.21 19.59
C PRO A 74 -16.17 12.45 19.12
N GLU A 75 -15.48 13.53 18.74
CA GLU A 75 -16.03 14.75 18.17
C GLU A 75 -16.54 14.58 16.73
N LEU A 76 -16.07 13.55 16.01
CA LEU A 76 -16.44 13.34 14.62
C LEU A 76 -17.84 12.73 14.50
N ARG A 77 -18.65 13.34 13.62
CA ARG A 77 -19.93 12.77 13.19
C ARG A 77 -19.71 11.59 12.24
N HIS A 78 -20.76 10.82 12.01
CA HIS A 78 -20.71 9.61 11.20
C HIS A 78 -20.12 9.85 9.81
N GLU A 79 -20.53 10.94 9.15
CA GLU A 79 -20.07 11.33 7.82
C GLU A 79 -18.57 11.64 7.82
N ALA A 80 -18.09 12.38 8.82
CA ALA A 80 -16.67 12.71 8.94
C ALA A 80 -15.80 11.48 9.23
N VAL A 81 -16.33 10.48 9.96
CA VAL A 81 -15.66 9.19 10.13
C VAL A 81 -15.54 8.45 8.79
N ILE A 82 -16.61 8.44 7.97
CA ILE A 82 -16.58 7.82 6.64
C ILE A 82 -15.57 8.53 5.73
N GLU A 83 -15.55 9.86 5.74
CA GLU A 83 -14.60 10.65 4.95
C GLU A 83 -13.17 10.37 5.37
N ARG A 84 -12.90 10.26 6.67
CA ARG A 84 -11.57 9.93 7.21
C ARG A 84 -11.13 8.53 6.80
N VAL A 85 -12.01 7.53 6.93
CA VAL A 85 -11.73 6.15 6.50
C VAL A 85 -11.47 6.10 5.00
N SER A 86 -12.30 6.78 4.20
CA SER A 86 -12.13 6.87 2.75
C SER A 86 -10.81 7.53 2.37
N ALA A 87 -10.39 8.59 3.07
CA ALA A 87 -9.12 9.25 2.84
C ALA A 87 -7.93 8.33 3.17
N LEU A 88 -7.99 7.59 4.28
CA LEU A 88 -6.95 6.64 4.66
C LEU A 88 -6.83 5.48 3.66
N LEU A 89 -7.94 4.85 3.30
CA LEU A 89 -7.93 3.75 2.33
C LEU A 89 -7.56 4.23 0.92
N GLY A 90 -8.00 5.43 0.51
CA GLY A 90 -7.63 6.02 -0.78
C GLY A 90 -6.13 6.26 -0.93
N VAL A 91 -5.39 6.46 0.17
CA VAL A 91 -3.92 6.51 0.13
C VAL A 91 -3.31 5.20 -0.36
N LEU A 92 -3.92 4.04 -0.09
CA LEU A 92 -3.40 2.76 -0.57
C LEU A 92 -3.43 2.69 -2.09
N THR A 93 -4.51 3.15 -2.73
CA THR A 93 -4.60 3.23 -4.20
C THR A 93 -3.51 4.11 -4.82
N TYR A 94 -3.16 5.22 -4.16
CA TYR A 94 -2.03 6.05 -4.60
C TYR A 94 -0.68 5.32 -4.46
N LEU A 95 -0.49 4.53 -3.40
CA LEU A 95 0.73 3.75 -3.19
C LEU A 95 0.86 2.59 -4.17
N GLU A 96 -0.24 1.91 -4.49
CA GLU A 96 -0.31 0.87 -5.54
C GLU A 96 0.12 1.43 -6.91
N SER A 97 -0.42 2.61 -7.29
CA SER A 97 -0.05 3.26 -8.55
C SER A 97 1.46 3.57 -8.65
N ILE A 98 2.11 3.85 -7.52
CA ILE A 98 3.56 4.06 -7.46
C ILE A 98 4.31 2.74 -7.53
N LEU A 99 3.82 1.67 -6.90
CA LEU A 99 4.44 0.36 -6.97
C LEU A 99 4.52 -0.13 -8.42
N ASP A 100 3.44 -0.01 -9.19
CA ASP A 100 3.42 -0.38 -10.61
C ASP A 100 4.48 0.41 -11.41
N PHE A 101 4.52 1.73 -11.21
CA PHE A 101 5.50 2.60 -11.88
C PHE A 101 6.94 2.27 -11.47
N HIS A 102 7.17 1.97 -10.19
CA HIS A 102 8.47 1.60 -9.66
C HIS A 102 8.94 0.22 -10.15
N ASN A 103 8.03 -0.76 -10.23
CA ASN A 103 8.36 -2.12 -10.68
C ASN A 103 8.84 -2.13 -12.13
N ILE A 104 8.18 -1.39 -13.02
CA ILE A 104 8.62 -1.19 -14.41
C ILE A 104 10.05 -0.62 -14.45
N HIS A 105 10.35 0.39 -13.64
CA HIS A 105 11.68 1.01 -13.66
C HIS A 105 12.76 0.15 -12.99
N MET A 106 12.42 -0.62 -11.95
CA MET A 106 13.33 -1.56 -11.31
C MET A 106 13.69 -2.72 -12.25
N GLU A 107 12.74 -3.22 -13.03
CA GLU A 107 13.00 -4.21 -14.08
C GLU A 107 14.03 -3.70 -15.10
N GLU A 108 13.93 -2.43 -15.54
CA GLU A 108 14.92 -1.81 -16.43
C GLU A 108 16.31 -1.72 -15.78
N ILE A 109 16.40 -1.30 -14.52
CA ILE A 109 17.68 -1.19 -13.79
C ILE A 109 18.33 -2.56 -13.59
N ILE A 110 17.52 -3.59 -13.31
CA ILE A 110 17.97 -4.98 -13.17
C ILE A 110 18.44 -5.54 -14.51
N PHE A 111 17.68 -5.33 -15.59
CA PHE A 111 18.06 -5.77 -16.93
C PHE A 111 19.39 -5.16 -17.37
N GLN A 112 19.63 -3.91 -17.02
CA GLN A 112 20.88 -3.21 -17.32
C GLN A 112 22.03 -3.54 -16.35
N ASN A 113 21.80 -4.35 -15.31
CA ASN A 113 22.74 -4.69 -14.23
C ASN A 113 23.47 -3.47 -13.63
N ASN A 114 22.82 -2.31 -13.66
CA ASN A 114 23.45 -1.03 -13.29
C ASN A 114 23.64 -0.84 -11.78
N ALA A 115 23.15 -1.76 -10.95
CA ALA A 115 23.13 -1.63 -9.49
C ALA A 115 23.81 -2.79 -8.74
N ASN A 116 24.43 -3.75 -9.44
CA ASN A 116 25.08 -4.93 -8.83
C ASN A 116 24.21 -5.60 -7.74
N MET A 117 22.90 -5.69 -7.99
CA MET A 117 21.95 -6.24 -7.03
C MET A 117 22.09 -7.77 -7.01
N GLN A 118 22.78 -8.28 -5.99
CA GLN A 118 22.91 -9.72 -5.73
C GLN A 118 21.91 -10.13 -4.64
N GLY A 119 20.94 -11.00 -5.00
CA GLY A 119 19.94 -11.54 -4.07
C GLY A 119 18.69 -12.08 -4.80
N ARG A 120 17.86 -12.87 -4.11
CA ARG A 120 16.51 -13.22 -4.58
C ARG A 120 15.60 -12.01 -4.40
N LEU A 121 15.10 -11.48 -5.51
CA LEU A 121 14.16 -10.37 -5.52
C LEU A 121 12.82 -10.86 -4.93
N THR A 122 12.38 -10.26 -3.82
CA THR A 122 11.10 -10.57 -3.18
C THR A 122 10.00 -9.69 -3.77
N ALA A 123 9.40 -10.14 -4.88
CA ALA A 123 7.93 -10.20 -5.05
C ALA A 123 7.50 -10.40 -6.52
N GLU A 124 8.05 -9.69 -7.51
CA GLU A 124 7.38 -9.67 -8.83
C GLU A 124 8.25 -9.95 -10.07
N ILE A 125 9.57 -9.82 -9.98
CA ILE A 125 10.46 -10.02 -11.16
C ILE A 125 10.69 -11.52 -11.45
N HIS A 126 9.96 -12.42 -10.78
CA HIS A 126 10.04 -13.86 -10.98
C HIS A 126 8.83 -14.45 -11.73
N LEU A 127 7.77 -13.67 -12.00
CA LEU A 127 6.55 -14.19 -12.63
C LEU A 127 6.60 -14.22 -14.17
N THR A 128 7.50 -13.46 -14.81
CA THR A 128 7.60 -13.42 -16.28
C THR A 128 8.50 -14.52 -16.87
N LYS A 129 9.23 -15.29 -16.05
CA LYS A 129 10.13 -16.33 -16.57
C LYS A 129 9.45 -17.66 -16.92
N ASN A 130 8.21 -17.90 -16.48
CA ASN A 130 7.52 -19.18 -16.68
C ASN A 130 6.38 -19.14 -17.73
N ARG A 131 6.33 -18.14 -18.62
CA ARG A 131 5.35 -18.09 -19.72
C ARG A 131 5.90 -18.39 -21.11
N TYR A 132 7.20 -18.68 -21.22
CA TYR A 132 7.84 -19.18 -22.43
C TYR A 132 8.81 -20.29 -22.07
N ASP A 133 8.26 -21.45 -21.73
CA ASP A 133 8.89 -22.77 -21.87
C ASP A 133 7.77 -23.79 -22.17
#